data_AF-A0A7V1D3U0-F1
#
_entry.id   AF-A0A7V1D3U0-F1
#
_cell.length_a   1.000
_cell.length_b   1.000
_cell.length_c   1.000
_cell.angle_alpha   90.00
_cell.angle_beta   90.00
_cell.angle_gamma   90.00
#
_symmetry.space_group_name_H-M   'P 1'
#
loop_
_entity.id
_entity.type
_entity.pdbx_description
1 polymer ?
#
loop_
_entity_poly.entity_id
_entity_poly.type
_entity_poly.pdbx_seq_one_letter_code
_entity_poly.pdbx_strand_id
1 'polypeptide(L)'
;MQRNRGFTLLELLVVLVLIGIITSLAVLSMGSGGLNRKLEQEGRRFVSLVELAGDEAILHGRELGIDFNQTEYRFLFLVDGKWLPYRDDKIFR
;
A
#
# COMPACT_ATOMS: atom_id res chain seq x y z
N MET A 1 -6.04 -36.18 46.98
CA MET A 1 -6.58 -34.81 47.08
C MET A 1 -5.73 -33.89 46.21
N GLN A 2 -6.17 -33.58 44.99
CA GLN A 2 -5.46 -32.62 44.12
C GLN A 2 -5.76 -31.20 44.61
N ARG A 3 -4.73 -30.48 45.02
CA ARG A 3 -4.85 -29.09 45.48
C ARG A 3 -4.80 -28.19 44.25
N ASN A 4 -5.96 -27.68 43.83
CA ASN A 4 -6.04 -26.65 42.79
C ASN A 4 -5.29 -25.41 43.27
N ARG A 5 -4.17 -25.09 42.61
CA ARG A 5 -3.45 -23.84 42.81
C ARG A 5 -4.24 -22.75 42.06
N GLY A 6 -4.98 -21.95 42.82
CA GLY A 6 -5.68 -20.78 42.28
C GLY A 6 -4.70 -19.69 41.85
N PHE A 7 -5.12 -18.93 40.84
CA PHE A 7 -4.39 -17.79 40.28
C PHE A 7 -4.03 -16.78 41.37
N THR A 8 -2.79 -16.27 41.37
CA THR A 8 -2.39 -15.24 42.32
C THR A 8 -2.70 -13.85 41.77
N LEU A 9 -2.93 -12.86 42.65
CA LEU A 9 -3.06 -11.45 42.24
C LEU A 9 -1.81 -10.96 41.51
N LEU A 10 -0.63 -11.44 41.92
CA LEU A 10 0.64 -11.10 41.30
C LEU A 10 0.72 -11.61 39.86
N GLU A 11 0.23 -12.80 39.58
CA GLU A 11 0.18 -13.37 38.23
C GLU A 11 -0.73 -12.54 37.31
N LEU A 12 -1.89 -12.11 37.80
CA LEU A 12 -2.79 -11.22 37.05
C LEU A 12 -2.13 -9.86 36.77
N LEU A 13 -1.43 -9.29 37.76
CA LEU A 13 -0.71 -8.02 37.60
C LEU A 13 0.37 -8.14 36.52
N VAL A 14 1.16 -9.21 36.56
CA VAL A 14 2.20 -9.47 35.55
C VAL A 14 1.58 -9.61 34.15
N VAL A 15 0.47 -10.33 34.02
CA VAL A 15 -0.24 -10.47 32.73
C VAL A 15 -0.70 -9.10 32.21
N LEU A 16 -1.28 -8.25 33.05
CA LEU A 16 -1.72 -6.91 32.64
C LEU A 16 -0.54 -6.03 32.20
N VAL A 17 0.60 -6.10 32.90
CA VAL A 17 1.83 -5.39 32.52
C VAL A 17 2.34 -5.89 31.17
N LEU A 18 2.37 -7.21 30.95
CA LEU A 18 2.79 -7.80 29.68
C LEU A 18 1.86 -7.39 28.52
N ILE A 19 0.54 -7.41 28.73
CA ILE A 19 -0.43 -6.94 27.74
C ILE A 19 -0.20 -5.46 27.43
N GLY A 20 0.04 -4.63 28.45
CA GLY A 20 0.36 -3.21 28.28
C GLY A 20 1.59 -2.99 27.41
N ILE A 21 2.70 -3.67 27.72
CA ILE A 21 3.96 -3.59 26.96
C ILE A 21 3.73 -4.02 25.50
N ILE A 22 3.09 -5.17 25.29
CA ILE A 22 2.82 -5.69 23.93
C ILE A 22 1.93 -4.72 23.15
N THR A 23 0.89 -4.18 23.77
CA THR A 23 -0.03 -3.22 23.13
C THR A 23 0.69 -1.93 22.76
N SER A 24 1.53 -1.38 23.65
CA SER A 24 2.32 -0.18 23.36
C SER A 24 3.26 -0.39 22.18
N LEU A 25 3.95 -1.54 22.12
CA LEU A 25 4.84 -1.86 21.00
C LEU A 25 4.06 -2.07 19.69
N ALA A 26 2.90 -2.72 19.74
CA ALA A 26 2.04 -2.93 18.57
C ALA A 26 1.56 -1.59 17.97
N VAL A 27 1.12 -0.65 18.81
CA VAL A 27 0.68 0.69 18.38
C VAL A 27 1.83 1.47 17.74
N LEU A 28 3.03 1.44 18.34
CA LEU A 28 4.21 2.10 17.76
C LEU A 28 4.63 1.48 16.42
N SER A 29 4.52 0.15 16.28
CA SER A 29 4.81 -0.55 15.01
C SER A 29 3.83 -0.20 13.89
N MET A 30 2.60 0.18 14.22
CA MET A 30 1.60 0.70 13.27
C MET A 30 1.74 2.21 12.98
N GLY A 31 2.61 2.91 13.72
CA GLY A 31 2.76 4.37 13.66
C GLY A 31 3.19 4.92 12.28
N SER A 32 2.95 6.22 12.10
CA SER A 32 3.04 7.08 10.90
C SER A 32 4.23 6.89 9.95
N GLY A 33 5.31 6.23 10.37
CA GLY A 33 6.45 5.89 9.49
C GLY A 33 6.09 4.92 8.37
N GLY A 34 5.13 4.02 8.60
CA GLY A 34 4.66 3.07 7.58
C GLY A 34 3.90 3.74 6.44
N LEU A 35 3.01 4.69 6.77
CA LEU A 35 2.19 5.39 5.78
C LEU A 35 3.03 6.29 4.87
N ASN A 36 3.91 7.11 5.45
CA ASN A 36 4.74 8.02 4.66
C ASN A 36 5.70 7.26 3.74
N ARG A 37 6.32 6.18 4.25
CA ARG A 37 7.17 5.29 3.44
C ARG A 37 6.39 4.60 2.32
N LYS A 38 5.16 4.16 2.60
CA LYS A 38 4.29 3.55 1.60
C LYS A 38 3.90 4.55 0.51
N LEU A 39 3.53 5.78 0.89
CA LEU A 39 3.23 6.86 -0.06
C LEU A 39 4.45 7.19 -0.94
N GLU A 40 5.63 7.27 -0.36
CA GLU A 40 6.87 7.54 -1.10
C GLU A 40 7.22 6.38 -2.06
N GLN A 41 6.97 5.13 -1.66
CA GLN A 41 7.12 3.96 -2.52
C GLN A 41 6.12 3.97 -3.69
N GLU A 42 4.85 4.25 -3.43
CA GLU A 42 3.84 4.37 -4.48
C GLU A 42 4.14 5.54 -5.44
N GLY A 43 4.61 6.68 -4.92
CA GLY A 43 5.04 7.81 -5.75
C GLY A 43 6.21 7.45 -6.67
N ARG A 44 7.24 6.78 -6.15
CA ARG A 44 8.37 6.30 -6.97
C ARG A 44 7.91 5.32 -8.05
N ARG A 45 7.03 4.38 -7.69
CA ARG A 45 6.47 3.41 -8.64
C ARG A 45 5.69 4.11 -9.75
N PHE A 46 4.86 5.10 -9.40
CA PHE A 46 4.09 5.87 -10.36
C PHE A 46 5.01 6.60 -11.35
N VAL A 47 6.08 7.26 -10.88
CA VAL A 47 7.06 7.93 -11.77
C VAL A 47 7.65 6.94 -12.77
N SER A 48 8.09 5.76 -12.32
CA SER A 48 8.63 4.74 -13.24
C SER A 48 7.61 4.25 -14.27
N LEU A 49 6.33 4.16 -13.93
CA LEU A 49 5.28 3.80 -14.88
C LEU A 49 5.02 4.91 -15.90
N VAL A 50 5.10 6.17 -15.49
CA VAL A 50 4.97 7.32 -16.40
C VAL A 50 6.14 7.39 -17.37
N GLU A 51 7.37 7.14 -16.90
CA GLU A 51 8.56 7.06 -17.76
C GLU A 51 8.42 5.93 -18.80
N LEU A 52 8.02 4.73 -18.36
CA LEU A 52 7.78 3.60 -19.25
C LEU A 52 6.67 3.90 -20.28
N ALA A 53 5.59 4.54 -19.84
CA ALA A 53 4.54 4.98 -20.75
C ALA A 53 5.11 6.00 -21.77
N GLY A 54 5.92 6.96 -21.34
CA GLY A 54 6.60 7.90 -22.24
C GLY A 54 7.42 7.21 -23.32
N ASP A 55 8.23 6.22 -22.93
CA ASP A 55 9.03 5.42 -23.87
C ASP A 55 8.14 4.67 -24.87
N GLU A 56 7.06 4.04 -24.39
CA GLU A 56 6.08 3.34 -25.23
C GLU A 56 5.35 4.29 -26.21
N ALA A 57 5.01 5.51 -25.78
CA ALA A 57 4.43 6.54 -26.66
C ALA A 57 5.38 6.90 -27.80
N ILE A 58 6.66 7.08 -27.49
CA ILE A 58 7.70 7.41 -28.47
C ILE A 58 7.92 6.24 -29.44
N LEU A 59 8.07 5.02 -28.91
CA LEU A 59 8.34 3.82 -29.71
C LEU A 59 7.20 3.50 -30.69
N HIS A 60 5.96 3.70 -30.27
CA HIS A 60 4.79 3.38 -31.09
C HIS A 60 4.17 4.59 -31.80
N GLY A 61 4.69 5.80 -31.58
CA GLY A 61 4.19 7.03 -32.19
C GLY A 61 2.72 7.32 -31.85
N ARG A 62 2.30 7.00 -30.63
CA ARG A 62 0.90 7.11 -30.18
C ARG A 62 0.77 7.94 -28.92
N GLU A 63 -0.28 8.75 -28.85
CA GLU A 63 -0.52 9.62 -27.70
C GLU A 63 -1.01 8.80 -26.50
N LEU A 64 -0.45 9.14 -25.35
CA LEU A 64 -0.72 8.53 -24.06
C LEU A 64 -1.35 9.54 -23.12
N GLY A 65 -2.34 9.09 -22.36
CA GLY A 65 -3.04 9.86 -21.35
C GLY A 65 -3.13 9.10 -20.03
N ILE A 66 -3.30 9.82 -18.94
CA ILE A 66 -3.54 9.25 -17.61
C ILE A 66 -4.83 9.84 -17.08
N ASP A 67 -5.78 8.98 -16.76
CA ASP A 67 -7.05 9.33 -16.11
C ASP A 67 -6.95 9.03 -14.61
N PHE A 68 -7.15 10.05 -13.79
CA PHE A 68 -7.12 9.94 -12.33
C PHE A 68 -8.53 9.96 -11.77
N ASN A 69 -8.86 8.96 -10.97
CA ASN A 69 -10.06 8.91 -10.17
C ASN A 69 -9.71 8.94 -8.67
N GLN A 70 -10.70 9.05 -7.79
CA GLN A 70 -10.46 9.17 -6.33
C GLN A 70 -9.72 7.97 -5.72
N THR A 71 -9.76 6.82 -6.39
CA THR A 71 -9.24 5.54 -5.87
C THR A 71 -8.21 4.88 -6.77
N GLU A 72 -8.11 5.28 -8.04
CA GLU A 72 -7.29 4.59 -9.04
C GLU A 72 -6.84 5.56 -10.14
N TYR A 73 -5.79 5.18 -10.87
CA TYR A 73 -5.40 5.81 -12.13
C TYR A 73 -5.38 4.76 -13.23
N ARG A 74 -5.62 5.18 -14.48
CA ARG A 74 -5.57 4.29 -15.65
C ARG A 74 -4.87 4.96 -16.82
N PHE A 75 -4.08 4.17 -17.55
CA PHE A 75 -3.43 4.62 -18.77
C PHE A 75 -4.38 4.50 -19.97
N LEU A 76 -4.40 5.53 -20.79
CA LEU A 76 -5.26 5.70 -21.95
C LEU A 76 -4.42 5.93 -23.21
N PHE A 77 -4.89 5.47 -24.35
CA PHE A 77 -4.32 5.78 -25.66
C PHE A 77 -5.33 6.50 -26.53
N LEU A 78 -4.83 7.44 -27.33
CA LEU A 78 -5.66 8.12 -28.32
C LEU A 78 -5.73 7.29 -29.61
N VAL A 79 -6.94 6.86 -29.97
CA VAL A 79 -7.21 6.15 -31.23
C VAL A 79 -8.42 6.81 -31.89
N ASP A 80 -8.27 7.28 -33.12
CA ASP A 80 -9.34 7.95 -33.89
C ASP A 80 -10.02 9.10 -33.12
N GLY A 81 -9.24 9.89 -32.38
CA GLY A 81 -9.74 10.99 -31.56
C GLY A 81 -10.48 10.56 -30.29
N LYS A 82 -10.44 9.28 -29.91
CA LYS A 82 -11.06 8.75 -28.70
C LYS A 82 -10.02 8.18 -27.76
N TRP A 83 -10.18 8.50 -26.47
CA TRP A 83 -9.38 7.90 -25.42
C TRP A 83 -9.90 6.50 -25.10
N LEU A 84 -9.04 5.49 -25.26
CA LEU A 84 -9.34 4.10 -24.97
C LEU A 84 -8.40 3.57 -23.89
N PRO A 85 -8.90 2.73 -22.96
CA PRO A 85 -8.07 2.12 -21.93
C PRO A 85 -7.03 1.20 -22.55
N TYR A 86 -5.82 1.18 -21.98
CA TYR A 86 -4.82 0.20 -22.35
C TYR A 86 -5.31 -1.21 -22.05
N ARG A 87 -5.40 -2.07 -23.07
CA ARG A 87 -6.00 -3.41 -22.95
C ARG A 87 -5.11 -4.44 -22.25
N ASP A 88 -3.83 -4.15 -22.03
CA ASP A 88 -2.89 -5.07 -21.37
C ASP A 88 -2.47 -4.53 -20.00
N ASP A 89 -3.38 -4.68 -19.04
CA ASP A 89 -3.25 -4.24 -17.64
C ASP A 89 -2.02 -4.80 -16.91
N LYS A 90 -1.26 -5.75 -17.49
CA LYS A 90 -0.15 -6.42 -16.79
C LYS A 90 1.12 -5.59 -16.71
N ILE A 91 1.34 -4.67 -17.63
CA ILE A 91 2.57 -3.86 -17.69
C ILE A 91 2.48 -2.66 -16.72
N PHE A 92 1.27 -2.18 -16.44
CA PHE A 92 1.01 -0.95 -15.67
C PHE A 92 0.31 -1.16 -14.31
N ARG A 93 0.24 -2.40 -13.80
CA ARG A 93 -0.34 -2.72 -12.46
C ARG A 93 0.67 -3.07 -11.39
#